data_AF-A0A0R0H540-F1
#
_entry.id   AF-A0A0R0H540-F1
#
_cell.length_a   1.000
_cell.length_b   1.000
_cell.length_c   1.000
_cell.angle_alpha   90.00
_cell.angle_beta   90.00
_cell.angle_gamma   90.00
#
_symmetry.space_group_name_H-M   'P 1'
#
loop_
_entity.id
_entity.type
_entity.pdbx_description
1 polymer ?
#
loop_
_entity_poly.entity_id
_entity_poly.type
_entity_poly.pdbx_seq_one_letter_code
_entity_poly.pdbx_strand_id
1 'polypeptide(L)' 'MVGLPSLENREKILRNLLAKEKVDNEVEFKELATMTEGYTGSDLKNLCTNATYRPVKELI' A
#
# COMPACT_ATOMS: atom_id res chain seq x y z
N MET A 1 -8.62 11.34 -17.76
CA MET A 1 -8.74 10.81 -16.38
C MET A 1 -7.97 9.51 -16.32
N VAL A 2 -7.09 9.33 -15.33
CA VAL A 2 -6.47 8.01 -15.11
C VAL A 2 -7.52 7.16 -14.41
N GLY A 3 -7.85 6.00 -15.00
CA GLY A 3 -8.81 5.07 -14.42
C GLY A 3 -8.32 4.49 -13.10
N LEU A 4 -9.23 3.89 -12.34
CA LEU A 4 -8.86 3.18 -11.13
C LEU A 4 -8.01 1.94 -11.49
N PRO A 5 -6.92 1.67 -10.76
CA PRO A 5 -6.10 0.48 -10.99
C PRO A 5 -6.91 -0.80 -10.76
N SER A 6 -6.70 -1.78 -11.65
CA SER A 6 -7.16 -3.17 -11.44
C SER A 6 -6.51 -3.77 -10.20
N LEU A 7 -7.06 -4.88 -9.71
CA LEU A 7 -6.50 -5.62 -8.57
C LEU A 7 -5.00 -5.90 -8.74
N GLU A 8 -4.60 -6.43 -9.90
CA GLU A 8 -3.19 -6.74 -10.21
C GLU A 8 -2.32 -5.47 -10.22
N ASN A 9 -2.85 -4.35 -10.72
CA ASN A 9 -2.11 -3.09 -10.73
C ASN A 9 -1.99 -2.51 -9.31
N ARG A 10 -3.02 -2.63 -8.47
CA ARG A 10 -2.94 -2.23 -7.05
C ARG A 10 -1.87 -3.03 -6.33
N GLU A 11 -1.81 -4.34 -6.54
CA GLU A 11 -0.77 -5.21 -5.98
C GLU A 11 0.63 -4.76 -6.41
N LYS A 12 0.84 -4.52 -7.72
CA LYS A 12 2.13 -4.02 -8.24
C LYS A 12 2.50 -2.66 -7.66
N ILE A 13 1.53 -1.75 -7.52
CA ILE A 13 1.74 -0.44 -6.91
C ILE A 13 2.17 -0.60 -5.45
N LEU A 14 1.45 -1.39 -4.66
CA LEU A 14 1.77 -1.66 -3.26
C LEU A 14 3.17 -2.28 -3.11
N ARG A 15 3.51 -3.28 -3.94
CA ARG A 15 4.84 -3.90 -3.96
C ARG A 15 5.93 -2.89 -4.31
N ASN A 16 5.72 -2.05 -5.32
CA ASN A 16 6.70 -1.03 -5.72
C ASN A 16 6.87 0.07 -4.67
N LEU A 17 5.79 0.52 -4.04
CA LEU A 17 5.83 1.52 -2.98
C LEU A 17 6.55 1.01 -1.74
N LEU A 18 6.34 -0.25 -1.39
CA LEU A 18 6.92 -0.88 -0.21
C LEU A 18 8.23 -1.64 -0.49
N ALA A 19 8.74 -1.65 -1.73
CA ALA A 19 9.95 -2.39 -2.12
C ALA A 19 11.22 -1.95 -1.37
N LYS A 20 11.24 -0.71 -0.86
CA LYS A 20 12.34 -0.14 -0.07
C LYS A 20 12.08 -0.15 1.43
N GLU A 21 10.89 -0.55 1.85
CA GLU A 21 10.47 -0.55 3.25
C GLU A 21 10.70 -1.94 3.87
N LYS A 22 10.86 -1.98 5.19
CA LYS A 22 10.84 -3.26 5.92
C LYS A 22 9.39 -3.68 6.11
N VAL A 23 8.96 -4.66 5.33
CA VAL A 23 7.62 -5.25 5.41
C VAL A 23 7.72 -6.61 6.08
N ASP A 24 6.78 -6.94 6.95
CA ASP A 24 6.70 -8.27 7.56
C ASP A 24 6.42 -9.35 6.50
N ASN A 25 7.00 -10.53 6.68
CA ASN A 25 6.78 -11.68 5.79
C ASN A 25 5.33 -12.17 5.82
N GLU A 26 4.58 -11.85 6.87
CA GLU A 26 3.14 -12.16 6.97
C GLU A 26 2.26 -11.25 6.10
N VAL A 27 2.80 -10.15 5.55
CA VAL A 27 2.03 -9.23 4.73
C VAL A 27 1.76 -9.82 3.34
N GLU A 28 0.51 -10.18 3.09
CA GLU A 28 0.06 -10.62 1.77
C GLU A 28 -0.39 -9.42 0.90
N PHE A 29 0.45 -9.02 -0.06
CA PHE A 29 0.16 -7.92 -0.98
C PHE A 29 -1.12 -8.12 -1.80
N LYS A 30 -1.48 -9.37 -2.09
CA LYS A 30 -2.71 -9.70 -2.82
C LYS A 30 -3.94 -9.38 -1.98
N GLU A 31 -3.94 -9.75 -0.72
CA GLU A 31 -5.00 -9.42 0.25
C GLU A 31 -5.12 -7.90 0.42
N LEU A 32 -3.99 -7.20 0.61
CA LEU A 32 -3.98 -5.74 0.67
C LEU A 32 -4.55 -5.08 -0.60
N ALA A 33 -4.24 -5.63 -1.77
CA ALA A 33 -4.78 -5.15 -3.05
C ALA A 33 -6.30 -5.38 -3.18
N THR A 34 -6.82 -6.47 -2.60
CA THR A 34 -8.26 -6.76 -2.54
C THR A 34 -8.96 -5.80 -1.59
N MET A 35 -8.38 -5.52 -0.42
CA MET A 35 -8.95 -4.58 0.56
C MET A 35 -8.95 -3.12 0.10
N THR A 36 -8.15 -2.79 -0.91
CA THR A 36 -8.01 -1.42 -1.46
C THR A 36 -8.78 -1.21 -2.76
N GLU A 37 -9.88 -1.94 -2.96
CA GLU A 37 -10.78 -1.69 -4.08
C GLU A 37 -11.30 -0.25 -4.10
N GLY A 38 -11.31 0.37 -5.28
CA GLY A 38 -11.69 1.77 -5.44
C GLY A 38 -10.58 2.79 -5.18
N TYR A 39 -9.41 2.36 -4.70
CA TYR A 39 -8.31 3.26 -4.38
C TYR A 39 -7.60 3.72 -5.66
N THR A 40 -7.25 5.01 -5.71
CA THR A 40 -6.35 5.55 -6.72
C THR A 40 -4.89 5.26 -6.38
N GLY A 41 -3.96 5.47 -7.34
CA GLY A 41 -2.53 5.35 -7.06
C GLY A 41 -2.04 6.29 -5.94
N SER A 42 -2.66 7.46 -5.80
CA SER A 42 -2.36 8.41 -4.73
C SER A 42 -2.86 7.92 -3.36
N ASP A 43 -4.03 7.30 -3.31
CA ASP A 43 -4.57 6.72 -2.07
C ASP A 43 -3.69 5.58 -1.56
N LEU A 44 -3.22 4.70 -2.47
CA LEU A 44 -2.28 3.63 -2.13
C LEU A 44 -0.95 4.18 -1.59
N LYS A 45 -0.43 5.24 -2.22
CA LYS A 45 0.78 5.93 -1.73
C LYS A 45 0.58 6.48 -0.32
N ASN A 46 -0.51 7.20 -0.09
CA ASN A 46 -0.84 7.77 1.22
C ASN A 46 -1.06 6.68 2.27
N LEU A 47 -1.69 5.55 1.90
CA LEU A 47 -1.86 4.40 2.77
C LEU A 47 -0.50 3.84 3.23
N CYS A 48 0.41 3.56 2.29
CA CYS A 48 1.75 3.05 2.60
C CYS A 48 2.54 4.05 3.45
N THR A 49 2.53 5.34 3.09
CA THR A 49 3.21 6.39 3.83
C THR A 49 2.68 6.49 5.27
N ASN A 50 1.36 6.46 5.47
CA ASN A 50 0.79 6.49 6.82
C ASN A 50 1.12 5.23 7.63
N ALA A 51 1.22 4.06 6.99
CA ALA A 51 1.62 2.82 7.64
C ALA A 51 3.08 2.86 8.12
N THR A 52 4.00 3.43 7.34
CA THR A 52 5.42 3.54 7.74
C THR A 52 5.65 4.55 8.86
N TYR A 53 4.76 5.54 9.03
CA TYR A 53 4.81 6.48 10.16
C TYR A 53 4.19 5.96 11.45
N ARG A 54 3.44 4.85 11.46
CA ARG A 54 2.81 4.32 12.68
C ARG A 54 3.83 4.00 13.79
N PRO A 55 4.95 3.30 13.51
CA PRO A 55 5.97 3.04 14.53
C PRO A 55 6.53 4.33 15.16
N VAL A 56 6.62 5.43 14.39
CA VAL A 56 7.12 6.72 14.91
C VAL A 56 6.10 7.38 15.83
N LYS A 57 4.80 7.29 15.51
CA LYS A 57 3.73 7.87 16.34
C LYS A 57 3.54 7.15 17.67
N GLU A 58 3.88 5.87 17.76
CA GLU A 58 3.78 5.10 19.01
C GLU A 58 4.97 5.33 19.96
N LEU A 59 6.04 6.00 19.49
CA LEU A 59 7.22 6.34 20.29
C LEU A 59 7.15 7.72 20.96
N ILE A 60 6.10 8.51 20.71
CA ILE A 60 5.86 9.85 21.27
C ILE A 60 4.63 9.81 22.15
#